data_AF-A0A550D130-F1
#
_entry.id   AF-A0A550D130-F1
#
_cell.length_a   1.000
_cell.length_b   1.000
_cell.length_c   1.000
_cell.angle_alpha   90.00
_cell.angle_beta   90.00
_cell.angle_gamma   90.00
#
_symmetry.space_group_name_H-M   'P 1'
#
loop_
_entity.id
_entity.type
_entity.pdbx_description
1 polymer ?
#
loop_
_entity_poly.entity_id
_entity_poly.type
_entity_poly.pdbx_seq_one_letter_code
_entity_poly.pdbx_strand_id
1 'polypeptide(L)'
;ESVGLQFRNKEFGGFLGREYRSRKGLPVINVSGCPAHPEWIMTTLSMILKGKINEDSLDEYNRLKIIYSTTTQFGCPRNIYFSYKVGLKEFGHKEGCLYFNLGCKGSFTRSPCNLILWNNQSSKTRVGTPCFGCTEFDFSTFNFFKTEKNKAELPKQLPLGVSRGSYTMLSAIARSAAPNFLLRPLV
;
A
#
# COMPACT_ATOMS: atom_id res chain seq x y z
N GLU A 1 11.81 19.99 13.64
CA GLU A 1 11.52 18.84 12.74
C GLU A 1 10.96 17.69 13.56
N SER A 2 10.00 16.93 13.01
CA SER A 2 9.51 15.69 13.62
C SER A 2 10.42 14.52 13.27
N VAL A 3 10.73 13.65 14.23
CA VAL A 3 11.57 12.46 14.05
C VAL A 3 10.85 11.24 14.62
N GLY A 4 10.91 10.11 13.93
CA GLY A 4 10.37 8.86 14.47
C GLY A 4 11.28 8.29 15.55
N LEU A 5 10.79 7.30 16.30
CA LEU A 5 11.55 6.75 17.44
C LEU A 5 12.82 6.00 17.03
N GLN A 6 12.78 5.22 15.94
CA GLN A 6 13.96 4.55 15.39
C GLN A 6 14.15 4.74 13.88
N PHE A 7 13.24 5.47 13.23
CA PHE A 7 13.34 5.78 11.81
C PHE A 7 13.07 7.26 11.56
N ARG A 8 13.83 7.85 10.63
CA ARG A 8 13.50 9.11 9.97
C ARG A 8 13.22 8.80 8.51
N ASN A 9 11.95 8.80 8.12
CA ASN A 9 11.53 8.25 6.83
C ASN A 9 12.12 6.83 6.65
N LYS A 10 12.94 6.61 5.61
CA LYS A 10 13.57 5.32 5.32
C LYS A 10 14.92 5.11 6.03
N GLU A 11 15.42 6.12 6.74
CA GLU A 11 16.71 6.06 7.42
C GLU A 11 16.56 5.49 8.83
N PHE A 12 17.34 4.46 9.15
CA PHE A 12 17.39 3.88 10.49
C PHE A 12 18.27 4.72 11.41
N GLY A 13 17.80 5.02 12.63
CA GLY A 13 18.52 5.82 13.63
C GLY A 13 17.77 7.04 14.20
N GLY A 14 16.44 6.96 14.32
CA GLY A 14 15.57 8.01 14.90
C GLY A 14 15.90 8.41 16.36
N PHE A 15 14.95 9.03 17.06
CA PHE A 15 15.16 9.65 18.38
C PHE A 15 15.85 8.76 19.43
N LEU A 16 15.49 7.48 19.52
CA LEU A 16 16.05 6.52 20.47
C LEU A 16 17.35 5.87 19.96
N GLY A 17 17.75 6.14 18.72
CA GLY A 17 18.93 5.54 18.08
C GLY A 17 18.73 4.10 17.60
N ARG A 18 19.73 3.60 16.87
CA ARG A 18 19.74 2.25 16.26
C ARG A 18 19.83 1.13 17.30
N GLU A 19 20.54 1.41 18.39
CA GLU A 19 20.85 0.45 19.44
C GLU A 19 19.72 0.29 20.46
N TYR A 20 18.67 1.11 20.41
CA TYR A 20 17.55 0.99 21.35
C TYR A 20 16.92 -0.41 21.26
N ARG A 21 16.76 -1.02 22.43
CA ARG A 21 15.96 -2.21 22.68
C ARG A 21 15.14 -2.01 23.95
N SER A 22 13.92 -2.53 23.94
CA SER A 22 13.09 -2.62 25.14
C SER A 22 13.67 -3.60 26.16
N ARG A 23 13.12 -3.65 27.37
CA ARG A 23 13.50 -4.64 28.41
C ARG A 23 13.33 -6.10 27.96
N LYS A 24 12.52 -6.35 26.93
CA LYS A 24 12.32 -7.69 26.33
C LYS A 24 13.22 -7.93 25.12
N GLY A 25 14.19 -7.06 24.85
CA GLY A 25 15.09 -7.18 23.70
C GLY A 25 14.48 -6.82 22.35
N LEU A 26 13.24 -6.35 22.30
CA LEU A 26 12.57 -5.95 21.05
C LEU A 26 12.93 -4.50 20.66
N PRO A 27 13.06 -4.17 19.36
CA PRO A 27 13.13 -2.79 18.91
C PRO A 27 11.77 -2.10 19.04
N VAL A 28 11.69 -0.82 18.65
CA VAL A 28 10.41 -0.12 18.50
C VAL A 28 9.54 -0.83 17.47
N ILE A 29 8.34 -1.24 17.86
CA ILE A 29 7.34 -1.80 16.97
C ILE A 29 6.55 -0.66 16.33
N ASN A 30 6.67 -0.51 15.02
CA ASN A 30 5.97 0.53 14.26
C ASN A 30 4.58 0.03 13.80
N VAL A 31 3.54 0.80 14.15
CA VAL A 31 2.18 0.62 13.63
C VAL A 31 1.87 1.83 12.74
N SER A 32 2.25 1.75 11.47
CA SER A 32 2.14 2.87 10.54
C SER A 32 0.71 3.04 9.99
N GLY A 33 0.35 4.29 9.68
CA GLY A 33 -0.94 4.67 9.11
C GLY A 33 -1.36 6.07 9.54
N CYS A 34 -2.11 6.76 8.69
CA CYS A 34 -2.64 8.10 8.97
C CYS A 34 -4.16 8.11 8.80
N PRO A 35 -4.94 7.70 9.83
CA PRO A 35 -4.49 7.10 11.09
C PRO A 35 -4.16 5.61 10.94
N ALA A 36 -3.50 5.02 11.96
CA ALA A 36 -3.36 3.57 12.08
C ALA A 36 -4.73 2.93 12.31
N HIS A 37 -5.01 1.80 11.65
CA HIS A 37 -6.29 1.11 11.80
C HIS A 37 -6.46 0.55 13.23
N PRO A 38 -7.65 0.66 13.85
CA PRO A 38 -7.88 0.16 15.20
C PRO A 38 -7.52 -1.32 15.37
N GLU A 39 -7.84 -2.16 14.40
CA GLU A 39 -7.50 -3.59 14.43
C GLU A 39 -5.99 -3.84 14.42
N TRP A 40 -5.20 -2.99 13.76
CA TRP A 40 -3.74 -3.12 13.75
C TRP A 40 -3.17 -2.86 15.14
N ILE A 41 -3.68 -1.81 15.80
CA ILE A 41 -3.32 -1.46 17.18
C ILE A 41 -3.69 -2.61 18.12
N MET A 42 -4.94 -3.09 18.04
CA MET A 42 -5.42 -4.17 18.92
C MET A 42 -4.68 -5.49 18.70
N THR A 43 -4.38 -5.85 17.44
CA THR A 43 -3.58 -7.02 17.10
C THR A 43 -2.17 -6.90 17.68
N THR A 44 -1.54 -5.73 17.52
CA THR A 44 -0.20 -5.46 18.06
C THR A 44 -0.18 -5.62 19.58
N LEU A 45 -1.12 -4.97 20.30
CA LEU A 45 -1.22 -5.07 21.75
C LEU A 45 -1.47 -6.51 22.22
N SER A 46 -2.38 -7.22 21.56
CA SER A 46 -2.68 -8.62 21.86
C SER A 46 -1.45 -9.52 21.70
N MET A 47 -0.66 -9.33 20.64
CA MET A 47 0.58 -10.08 20.42
C MET A 47 1.66 -9.75 21.45
N ILE A 48 1.79 -8.48 21.87
CA ILE A 48 2.70 -8.07 22.95
C ILE A 48 2.33 -8.76 24.26
N LEU A 49 1.04 -8.72 24.65
CA LEU A 49 0.55 -9.31 25.90
C LEU A 49 0.75 -10.82 25.93
N LYS A 50 0.55 -11.50 24.79
CA LYS A 50 0.76 -12.95 24.64
C LYS A 50 2.23 -13.34 24.47
N GLY A 51 3.17 -12.39 24.41
CA GLY A 51 4.59 -12.67 24.19
C GLY A 51 4.90 -13.30 22.84
N LYS A 52 4.10 -13.01 21.80
CA LYS A 52 4.19 -13.63 20.47
C LYS A 52 4.99 -12.82 19.44
N ILE A 53 5.63 -11.73 19.85
CA ILE A 53 6.45 -10.89 18.96
C ILE A 53 7.91 -11.21 19.21
N ASN A 54 8.61 -11.60 18.15
CA ASN A 54 10.06 -11.71 18.07
C ASN A 54 10.57 -10.89 16.86
N GLU A 55 11.89 -10.84 16.67
CA GLU A 55 12.48 -10.08 15.54
C GLU A 55 11.99 -10.58 14.17
N ASP A 56 11.81 -11.89 14.01
CA ASP A 56 11.29 -12.48 12.76
C ASP A 56 9.86 -12.08 12.45
N SER A 57 9.09 -11.64 13.45
CA SER A 57 7.72 -11.14 13.28
C SER A 57 7.68 -9.74 12.65
N LEU A 58 8.82 -9.04 12.58
CA LEU A 58 8.93 -7.66 12.12
C LEU A 58 9.55 -7.58 10.72
N ASP A 59 9.07 -6.64 9.91
CA ASP A 59 9.63 -6.30 8.61
C ASP A 59 10.84 -5.36 8.73
N GLU A 60 11.42 -4.95 7.60
CA GLU A 60 12.61 -4.10 7.54
C GLU A 60 12.44 -2.71 8.19
N TYR A 61 11.21 -2.32 8.50
CA TYR A 61 10.87 -1.07 9.17
C TYR A 61 10.26 -1.28 10.56
N ASN A 62 10.54 -2.42 11.17
CA ASN A 62 10.01 -2.84 12.47
C ASN A 62 8.47 -2.87 12.54
N ARG A 63 7.77 -3.13 11.42
CA ARG A 63 6.31 -3.30 11.42
C ARG A 63 5.95 -4.78 11.47
N LEU A 64 4.81 -5.14 12.06
CA LEU A 64 4.39 -6.54 12.14
C LEU A 64 4.06 -7.11 10.75
N LYS A 65 4.76 -8.16 10.33
CA LYS A 65 4.56 -8.82 9.03
C LYS A 65 3.11 -9.25 8.81
N ILE A 66 2.46 -9.81 9.83
CA ILE A 66 1.04 -10.23 9.73
C ILE A 66 0.09 -9.11 9.28
N ILE A 67 0.44 -7.85 9.53
CA ILE A 67 -0.32 -6.68 9.09
C ILE A 67 0.22 -6.16 7.74
N TYR A 68 1.54 -6.05 7.57
CA TYR A 68 2.17 -5.32 6.46
C TYR A 68 2.77 -6.21 5.34
N SER A 69 2.54 -7.53 5.35
CA SER A 69 3.05 -8.43 4.30
C SER A 69 2.28 -8.38 2.98
N THR A 70 1.09 -7.77 2.95
CA THR A 70 0.32 -7.58 1.72
C THR A 70 0.21 -6.10 1.36
N THR A 71 -0.14 -5.82 0.11
CA THR A 71 -0.37 -4.44 -0.35
C THR A 71 -1.84 -4.07 -0.30
N THR A 72 -2.15 -2.78 -0.26
CA THR A 72 -3.53 -2.26 -0.35
C THR A 72 -4.26 -2.79 -1.58
N GLN A 73 -3.55 -3.12 -2.66
CA GLN A 73 -4.12 -3.73 -3.86
C GLN A 73 -4.77 -5.09 -3.56
N PHE A 74 -4.28 -5.82 -2.55
CA PHE A 74 -4.87 -7.08 -2.11
C PHE A 74 -6.28 -6.85 -1.55
N GLY A 75 -7.27 -7.55 -2.10
CA GLY A 75 -8.69 -7.36 -1.79
C GLY A 75 -9.35 -6.14 -2.47
N CYS A 76 -8.62 -5.38 -3.30
CA CYS A 76 -9.19 -4.23 -3.99
C CYS A 76 -10.27 -4.68 -5.00
N PRO A 77 -11.49 -4.11 -4.99
CA PRO A 77 -12.54 -4.51 -5.95
C PRO A 77 -12.18 -4.14 -7.39
N ARG A 78 -11.27 -3.17 -7.57
CA ARG A 78 -10.79 -2.73 -8.88
C ARG A 78 -9.62 -3.57 -9.40
N ASN A 79 -9.29 -4.69 -8.75
CA ASN A 79 -8.11 -5.49 -9.10
C ASN A 79 -8.22 -6.13 -10.49
N ILE A 80 -9.43 -6.50 -10.93
CA ILE A 80 -9.63 -7.03 -12.28
C ILE A 80 -9.24 -6.02 -13.37
N TYR A 81 -9.61 -4.74 -13.19
CA TYR A 81 -9.19 -3.66 -14.08
C TYR A 81 -7.68 -3.40 -14.02
N PHE A 82 -7.07 -3.54 -12.84
CA PHE A 82 -5.61 -3.46 -12.70
C PHE A 82 -4.89 -4.59 -13.47
N SER A 83 -5.40 -5.81 -13.39
CA SER A 83 -4.85 -6.98 -14.07
C SER A 83 -4.85 -6.76 -15.59
N TYR A 84 -5.98 -6.34 -16.15
CA TYR A 84 -6.15 -6.10 -17.59
C TYR A 84 -5.68 -4.70 -18.07
N LYS A 85 -5.02 -3.94 -17.20
CA LYS A 85 -4.50 -2.59 -17.48
C LYS A 85 -5.55 -1.58 -17.98
N VAL A 86 -6.79 -1.74 -17.51
CA VAL A 86 -7.90 -0.83 -17.77
C VAL A 86 -7.90 0.27 -16.72
N GLY A 87 -7.54 1.49 -17.12
CA GLY A 87 -7.44 2.65 -16.24
C GLY A 87 -8.58 3.64 -16.42
N LEU A 88 -8.98 4.28 -15.34
CA LEU A 88 -9.86 5.46 -15.39
C LEU A 88 -9.11 6.69 -15.86
N LYS A 89 -9.79 7.57 -16.60
CA LYS A 89 -9.26 8.88 -17.01
C LYS A 89 -9.65 10.01 -16.06
N GLU A 90 -10.76 9.84 -15.34
CA GLU A 90 -11.34 10.83 -14.43
C GLU A 90 -12.02 10.15 -13.23
N PHE A 91 -12.34 10.93 -12.20
CA PHE A 91 -13.02 10.47 -10.99
C PHE A 91 -14.53 10.33 -11.21
N GLY A 92 -15.22 9.67 -10.27
CA GLY A 92 -16.69 9.52 -10.27
C GLY A 92 -17.19 8.18 -10.81
N HIS A 93 -16.32 7.37 -11.40
CA HIS A 93 -16.68 6.09 -12.02
C HIS A 93 -16.45 4.89 -11.08
N LYS A 94 -17.34 3.90 -11.13
CA LYS A 94 -17.23 2.66 -10.32
C LYS A 94 -16.23 1.67 -10.91
N GLU A 95 -16.16 1.64 -12.23
CA GLU A 95 -15.28 0.82 -13.05
C GLU A 95 -13.84 1.36 -13.13
N GLY A 96 -12.93 0.54 -13.64
CA GLY A 96 -11.56 0.95 -13.98
C GLY A 96 -10.62 1.09 -12.78
N CYS A 97 -9.32 1.03 -13.06
CA CYS A 97 -8.29 1.14 -12.05
C CYS A 97 -7.78 2.58 -11.89
N LEU A 98 -7.66 3.04 -10.64
CA LEU A 98 -7.13 4.37 -10.29
C LEU A 98 -5.59 4.46 -10.41
N TYR A 99 -4.89 3.33 -10.48
CA TYR A 99 -3.42 3.26 -10.48
C TYR A 99 -2.78 3.88 -11.72
N PHE A 100 -3.39 3.73 -12.90
CA PHE A 100 -2.71 4.09 -14.16
C PHE A 100 -2.64 5.59 -14.41
N ASN A 101 -3.65 6.34 -13.99
CA ASN A 101 -3.75 7.77 -14.29
C ASN A 101 -4.03 8.64 -13.05
N LEU A 102 -4.70 8.09 -12.02
CA LEU A 102 -5.29 8.87 -10.92
C LEU A 102 -4.49 8.77 -9.61
N GLY A 103 -3.21 8.40 -9.67
CA GLY A 103 -2.28 8.52 -8.54
C GLY A 103 -2.37 7.43 -7.47
N CYS A 104 -3.15 6.36 -7.69
CA CYS A 104 -3.30 5.33 -6.67
C CYS A 104 -1.98 4.56 -6.44
N LYS A 105 -1.52 4.55 -5.19
CA LYS A 105 -0.30 3.87 -4.72
C LYS A 105 -0.54 2.46 -4.19
N GLY A 106 -1.74 1.92 -4.37
CA GLY A 106 -2.19 0.73 -3.66
C GLY A 106 -1.36 -0.52 -3.94
N SER A 107 -0.77 -0.63 -5.13
CA SER A 107 0.08 -1.76 -5.54
C SER A 107 1.48 -1.75 -4.93
N PHE A 108 1.84 -0.68 -4.22
CA PHE A 108 3.13 -0.56 -3.54
C PHE A 108 3.01 0.08 -2.15
N THR A 109 1.81 0.05 -1.57
CA THR A 109 1.55 0.45 -0.18
C THR A 109 1.26 -0.79 0.62
N ARG A 110 2.06 -1.11 1.64
CA ARG A 110 1.83 -2.29 2.50
C ARG A 110 0.74 -1.98 3.50
N SER A 111 -0.41 -2.63 3.34
CA SER A 111 -1.52 -2.59 4.28
C SER A 111 -2.64 -3.53 3.83
N PRO A 112 -3.46 -4.04 4.76
CA PRO A 112 -4.59 -4.90 4.44
C PRO A 112 -5.89 -4.09 4.21
N CYS A 113 -5.81 -2.81 3.79
CA CYS A 113 -6.96 -1.91 3.90
C CYS A 113 -8.22 -2.37 3.14
N ASN A 114 -8.03 -3.08 2.02
CA ASN A 114 -9.13 -3.59 1.21
C ASN A 114 -9.61 -4.98 1.64
N LEU A 115 -8.87 -5.65 2.53
CA LEU A 115 -9.21 -6.95 3.10
C LEU A 115 -10.10 -6.78 4.34
N ILE A 116 -9.70 -5.93 5.29
CA ILE A 116 -10.41 -5.76 6.57
C ILE A 116 -11.43 -4.61 6.56
N LEU A 117 -11.22 -3.60 5.70
CA LEU A 117 -12.05 -2.40 5.57
C LEU A 117 -12.08 -1.49 6.81
N TRP A 118 -12.42 -0.23 6.59
CA TRP A 118 -12.70 0.74 7.64
C TRP A 118 -14.14 0.54 8.08
N ASN A 119 -14.33 0.41 9.40
CA ASN A 119 -15.62 0.22 10.04
C ASN A 119 -16.39 -1.00 9.50
N ASN A 120 -15.67 -2.00 8.95
CA ASN A 120 -16.25 -3.14 8.23
C ASN A 120 -17.13 -2.76 7.03
N GLN A 121 -16.98 -1.54 6.49
CA GLN A 121 -17.84 -1.03 5.42
C GLN A 121 -17.06 -0.72 4.14
N SER A 122 -15.96 0.03 4.23
CA SER A 122 -15.37 0.63 3.03
C SER A 122 -13.87 0.88 3.10
N SER A 123 -13.29 1.39 2.02
CA SER A 123 -11.90 1.80 1.90
C SER A 123 -11.79 2.91 0.85
N LYS A 124 -10.66 3.62 0.78
CA LYS A 124 -10.45 4.71 -0.20
C LYS A 124 -10.76 4.27 -1.64
N THR A 125 -10.20 3.15 -2.07
CA THR A 125 -10.36 2.68 -3.46
C THR A 125 -11.78 2.18 -3.77
N ARG A 126 -12.54 1.74 -2.75
CA ARG A 126 -13.96 1.39 -2.90
C ARG A 126 -14.81 2.62 -3.21
N VAL A 127 -14.52 3.75 -2.57
CA VAL A 127 -15.21 5.03 -2.82
C VAL A 127 -14.58 5.86 -3.94
N GLY A 128 -13.72 5.26 -4.78
CA GLY A 128 -13.12 5.95 -5.94
C GLY A 128 -11.99 6.92 -5.59
N THR A 129 -11.50 6.91 -4.35
CA THR A 129 -10.35 7.72 -3.93
C THR A 129 -9.05 6.90 -4.04
N PRO A 130 -7.94 7.47 -4.54
CA PRO A 130 -6.69 6.74 -4.64
C PRO A 130 -6.13 6.35 -3.27
N CYS A 131 -5.41 5.23 -3.19
CA CYS A 131 -4.54 5.00 -2.05
C CYS A 131 -3.36 5.98 -2.11
N PHE A 132 -3.06 6.67 -1.01
CA PHE A 132 -1.99 7.68 -0.96
C PHE A 132 -0.69 7.17 -0.32
N GLY A 133 -0.63 5.90 0.07
CA GLY A 133 0.56 5.32 0.68
C GLY A 133 0.81 5.71 2.14
N CYS A 134 -0.24 6.03 2.91
CA CYS A 134 -0.07 6.57 4.26
C CYS A 134 0.53 5.62 5.31
N THR A 135 0.80 4.36 4.95
CA THR A 135 1.51 3.38 5.79
C THR A 135 3.00 3.23 5.41
N GLU A 136 3.44 3.88 4.33
CA GLU A 136 4.83 3.86 3.87
C GLU A 136 5.61 5.06 4.41
N PHE A 137 6.92 4.89 4.56
CA PHE A 137 7.82 5.85 5.20
C PHE A 137 8.21 7.05 4.30
N ASP A 138 7.79 7.05 3.05
CA ASP A 138 7.91 8.20 2.15
C ASP A 138 6.62 9.04 2.05
N PHE A 139 5.61 8.74 2.88
CA PHE A 139 4.44 9.58 3.04
C PHE A 139 4.71 10.76 3.99
N SER A 140 4.26 11.99 3.72
CA SER A 140 3.45 12.43 2.57
C SER A 140 4.28 12.83 1.35
N THR A 141 3.77 12.57 0.15
CA THR A 141 4.33 13.10 -1.11
C THR A 141 3.43 14.22 -1.67
N PHE A 142 3.84 14.80 -2.79
CA PHE A 142 2.99 15.65 -3.63
C PHE A 142 2.26 14.82 -4.70
N ASN A 143 1.31 15.42 -5.43
CA ASN A 143 0.59 14.83 -6.58
C ASN A 143 -0.25 13.56 -6.31
N PHE A 144 -1.08 13.56 -5.25
CA PHE A 144 -1.90 12.39 -4.87
C PHE A 144 -2.90 11.88 -5.92
N PHE A 145 -3.32 12.74 -6.85
CA PHE A 145 -4.40 12.46 -7.80
C PHE A 145 -3.93 12.25 -9.24
N LYS A 146 -2.61 12.13 -9.46
CA LYS A 146 -2.03 11.93 -10.78
C LYS A 146 -0.91 10.89 -10.74
N THR A 147 -0.96 9.93 -11.64
CA THR A 147 0.12 8.94 -11.78
C THR A 147 1.25 9.53 -12.62
N GLU A 148 2.45 9.56 -12.08
CA GLU A 148 3.63 9.91 -12.87
C GLU A 148 3.99 8.80 -13.84
N LYS A 149 4.26 9.19 -15.09
CA LYS A 149 4.63 8.27 -16.16
C LYS A 149 6.01 8.59 -16.74
N ASN A 150 6.64 7.58 -17.33
CA ASN A 150 7.86 7.74 -18.10
C ASN A 150 7.53 8.14 -19.56
N LYS A 151 8.56 8.31 -20.41
CA LYS A 151 8.39 8.66 -21.83
C LYS A 151 7.59 7.64 -22.65
N ALA A 152 7.48 6.40 -22.17
CA ALA A 152 6.71 5.33 -22.79
C ALA A 152 5.29 5.22 -22.21
N GLU A 153 4.79 6.24 -21.53
CA GLU A 153 3.46 6.29 -20.88
C GLU A 153 3.22 5.17 -19.84
N LEU A 154 4.28 4.56 -19.33
CA LEU A 154 4.21 3.59 -18.24
C LEU A 154 4.38 4.27 -16.88
N PRO A 155 3.68 3.82 -15.82
CA PRO A 155 3.89 4.32 -14.47
C PRO A 155 5.38 4.29 -14.09
N LYS A 156 5.89 5.39 -13.53
CA LYS A 156 7.28 5.47 -13.07
C LYS A 156 7.53 4.50 -11.94
N GLN A 157 6.66 4.53 -10.92
CA GLN A 157 6.66 3.60 -9.80
C GLN A 157 5.85 2.37 -10.17
N LEU A 158 6.44 1.19 -10.00
CA LEU A 158 5.84 -0.10 -10.33
C LEU A 158 5.36 -0.80 -9.05
N PRO A 159 4.50 -1.83 -9.16
CA PRO A 159 4.11 -2.64 -8.01
C PRO A 159 5.34 -3.22 -7.29
N LEU A 160 5.24 -3.39 -5.97
CA LEU A 160 6.35 -3.91 -5.15
C LEU A 160 6.83 -5.27 -5.69
N GLY A 161 8.15 -5.42 -5.83
CA GLY A 161 8.78 -6.66 -6.29
C GLY A 161 8.69 -6.94 -7.80
N VAL A 162 8.09 -6.05 -8.60
CA VAL A 162 7.92 -6.28 -10.05
C VAL A 162 8.98 -5.54 -10.86
N SER A 163 9.72 -6.28 -11.70
CA SER A 163 10.69 -5.69 -12.64
C SER A 163 10.01 -4.93 -13.78
N ARG A 164 10.67 -3.90 -14.33
CA ARG A 164 10.13 -3.11 -15.45
C ARG A 164 9.95 -3.93 -16.73
N GLY A 165 10.84 -4.88 -17.00
CA GLY A 165 10.75 -5.77 -18.16
C GLY A 165 9.53 -6.68 -18.06
N SER A 166 9.40 -7.41 -16.95
CA SER A 166 8.26 -8.29 -16.67
C SER A 166 6.94 -7.52 -16.67
N TYR A 167 6.93 -6.32 -16.08
CA TYR A 167 5.75 -5.46 -16.06
C TYR A 167 5.30 -5.07 -17.47
N THR A 168 6.24 -4.67 -18.33
CA THR A 168 5.94 -4.25 -19.71
C THR A 168 5.36 -5.41 -20.52
N MET A 169 6.01 -6.58 -20.48
CA MET A 169 5.56 -7.78 -21.17
C MET A 169 4.16 -8.20 -20.70
N LEU A 170 3.96 -8.31 -19.38
CA LEU A 170 2.66 -8.70 -18.82
C LEU A 170 1.57 -7.66 -19.14
N SER A 171 1.92 -6.37 -19.17
CA SER A 171 0.97 -5.31 -19.50
C SER A 171 0.49 -5.38 -20.94
N ALA A 172 1.36 -5.74 -21.89
CA ALA A 172 0.98 -5.92 -23.29
C ALA A 172 -0.03 -7.07 -23.45
N ILE A 173 0.30 -8.24 -22.90
CA ILE A 173 -0.55 -9.44 -22.94
C ILE A 173 -1.89 -9.17 -22.25
N ALA A 174 -1.85 -8.54 -21.07
CA ALA A 174 -3.05 -8.21 -20.33
C ALA A 174 -3.97 -7.27 -21.09
N ARG A 175 -3.46 -6.23 -21.76
CA ARG A 175 -4.29 -5.32 -22.56
C ARG A 175 -4.96 -6.04 -23.73
N SER A 176 -4.20 -6.89 -24.44
CA SER A 176 -4.76 -7.62 -25.59
C SER A 176 -5.79 -8.66 -25.20
N ALA A 177 -5.69 -9.22 -23.99
CA ALA A 177 -6.62 -10.23 -23.48
C ALA A 177 -7.80 -9.66 -22.68
N ALA A 178 -7.99 -8.33 -22.65
CA ALA A 178 -9.02 -7.68 -21.85
C ALA A 178 -10.44 -8.05 -22.34
N PRO A 179 -11.30 -8.63 -21.49
CA PRO A 179 -12.69 -8.88 -21.84
C PRO A 179 -13.46 -7.59 -22.17
N ASN A 180 -14.35 -7.66 -23.16
CA ASN A 180 -15.13 -6.50 -23.62
C ASN A 180 -15.95 -5.82 -22.52
N PHE A 181 -16.45 -6.57 -21.53
CA PHE A 181 -17.24 -6.00 -20.43
C PHE A 181 -16.42 -5.11 -19.49
N LEU A 182 -15.09 -5.24 -19.48
CA LEU A 182 -14.22 -4.34 -18.71
C LEU A 182 -13.96 -3.02 -19.45
N LEU A 183 -14.13 -2.99 -20.77
CA LEU A 183 -13.87 -1.84 -21.62
C LEU A 183 -15.09 -0.93 -21.78
N ARG A 184 -16.27 -1.42 -21.39
CA ARG A 184 -17.54 -0.68 -21.44
C ARG A 184 -17.90 -0.16 -20.05
N PRO A 185 -18.51 1.02 -19.96
CA PRO A 185 -19.12 1.48 -18.71
C PRO A 185 -20.13 0.46 -18.18
N LEU A 186 -20.21 0.33 -16.86
CA LEU A 186 -21.22 -0.54 -16.21
C LEU A 186 -22.61 0.11 -16.19
N VAL A 187 -22.68 1.42 -16.43
CA VAL A 187 -23.89 2.25 -16.49
C VAL A 187 -23.79 3.16 -17.70
#